data_AF-A0A9D4VII0-F1
#
_entry.id   AF-A0A9D4VII0-F1
#
_cell.length_a   1.000
_cell.length_b   1.000
_cell.length_c   1.000
_cell.angle_alpha   90.00
_cell.angle_beta   90.00
_cell.angle_gamma   90.00
#
_symmetry.space_group_name_H-M   'P 1'
#
loop_
_entity.id
_entity.type
_entity.pdbx_description
1 polymer ?
#
loop_
_entity_poly.entity_id
_entity_poly.type
_entity_poly.pdbx_seq_one_letter_code
_entity_poly.pdbx_strand_id
1 'polypeptide(L)'
;MVLMKLDLRQESGRHADTLDAITTYLDMGTYSEWDEEKKLDFLTRELKGKRPLVPVSIEVPADVKEVLDTFQIAAELGSDSLGAYVISMASSASDVLAVELLQKDARLAATGELGRACPGGTLRVVPLFETVKDLREAGSVIRKLLSIDWYHEHVIKNHNGHQEVMVGYSDSGKDAGRFTAAWELYKAQEDVVAACNDYGIKVTLFHGRGGSIGRGGGPTYLAIQSQPPGSVMGTLRSTEQGEMVEAKFGLPQIAVRQLEIYTTAVLLVTLRP
;
A
#
# COMPACT_ATOMS: atom_id res chain seq x y z
N MET A 1 -8.38 -18.22 13.84
CA MET A 1 -8.50 -18.39 12.39
C MET A 1 -9.46 -17.32 11.90
N VAL A 2 -9.00 -16.37 11.08
CA VAL A 2 -9.87 -15.36 10.47
C VAL A 2 -10.36 -15.87 9.11
N LEU A 3 -11.61 -15.57 8.75
CA LEU A 3 -12.16 -15.99 7.45
C LEU A 3 -11.50 -15.22 6.29
N MET A 4 -11.32 -13.91 6.47
CA MET A 4 -10.67 -13.02 5.53
C MET A 4 -9.81 -12.03 6.31
N LYS A 5 -8.67 -11.64 5.73
CA LYS A 5 -7.86 -10.55 6.27
C LYS A 5 -8.48 -9.20 5.91
N LEU A 6 -8.43 -8.26 6.84
CA LEU A 6 -8.90 -6.89 6.60
C LEU A 6 -7.72 -6.00 6.19
N ASP A 7 -7.86 -5.30 5.06
CA ASP A 7 -6.94 -4.22 4.71
C ASP A 7 -7.33 -2.93 5.45
N LEU A 8 -6.33 -2.20 5.94
CA LEU A 8 -6.51 -0.85 6.46
C LEU A 8 -6.26 0.15 5.35
N ARG A 9 -6.95 1.29 5.36
CA ARG A 9 -6.76 2.36 4.38
C ARG A 9 -6.93 3.72 5.03
N GLN A 10 -5.97 4.61 4.82
CA GLN A 10 -6.03 6.01 5.27
C GLN A 10 -5.28 6.91 4.28
N GLU A 11 -5.56 8.20 4.23
CA GLU A 11 -4.84 9.14 3.36
C GLU A 11 -3.50 9.60 3.94
N SER A 12 -2.53 9.88 3.07
CA SER A 12 -1.16 10.32 3.40
C SER A 12 -1.13 11.58 4.28
N GLY A 13 -2.01 12.54 4.02
CA GLY A 13 -2.11 13.79 4.80
C GLY A 13 -2.34 13.56 6.29
N ARG A 14 -3.16 12.56 6.65
CA ARG A 14 -3.43 12.20 8.05
C ARG A 14 -2.19 11.65 8.76
N HIS A 15 -1.31 10.96 8.04
CA HIS A 15 -0.03 10.49 8.58
C HIS A 15 0.92 11.67 8.78
N ALA A 16 0.95 12.62 7.85
CA ALA A 16 1.75 13.84 7.98
C ALA A 16 1.28 14.70 9.17
N ASP A 17 -0.02 14.92 9.33
CA ASP A 17 -0.60 15.65 10.48
C ASP A 17 -0.27 14.97 11.82
N THR A 18 -0.26 13.63 11.82
CA THR A 18 0.12 12.84 13.00
C THR A 18 1.59 13.03 13.34
N LEU A 19 2.47 13.00 12.33
CA LEU A 19 3.89 13.26 12.51
C LEU A 19 4.15 14.72 12.94
N ASP A 20 3.41 15.69 12.43
CA ASP A 20 3.47 17.10 12.86
C ASP A 20 3.18 17.25 14.35
N ALA A 21 2.11 16.63 14.84
CA ALA A 21 1.77 16.66 16.25
C ALA A 21 2.89 16.07 17.13
N ILE A 22 3.48 14.95 16.68
CA ILE A 22 4.58 14.28 17.39
C ILE A 22 5.85 15.14 17.37
N THR A 23 6.27 15.62 16.21
CA THR A 23 7.53 16.39 16.09
C THR A 23 7.43 17.75 16.77
N THR A 24 6.25 18.38 16.76
CA THR A 24 6.00 19.63 17.47
C THR A 24 6.06 19.42 18.98
N TYR A 25 5.42 18.37 19.50
CA TYR A 25 5.46 18.05 20.93
C TYR A 25 6.89 17.74 21.43
N LEU A 26 7.72 17.15 20.58
CA LEU A 26 9.12 16.81 20.88
C LEU A 26 10.12 17.95 20.62
N ASP A 27 9.64 19.18 20.33
CA ASP A 27 10.47 20.34 19.98
C ASP A 27 11.42 20.10 18.78
N MET A 28 10.99 19.27 17.82
CA MET A 28 11.75 18.93 16.61
C MET A 28 11.35 19.79 15.39
N GLY A 29 10.26 20.56 15.51
CA GLY A 29 9.67 21.39 14.46
C GLY A 29 8.47 20.72 13.77
N THR A 30 7.99 21.30 12.69
CA THR A 30 6.83 20.83 11.91
C THR A 30 7.29 19.94 10.78
N TYR A 31 6.91 18.65 10.79
CA TYR A 31 7.32 17.65 9.79
C TYR A 31 6.85 18.01 8.37
N SER A 32 5.63 18.51 8.20
CA SER A 32 5.03 18.83 6.91
C SER A 32 5.77 19.97 6.18
N GLU A 33 6.38 20.89 6.92
CA GLU A 33 7.20 22.00 6.41
C GLU A 33 8.59 21.57 5.92
N TRP A 34 9.01 20.34 6.22
CA TRP A 34 10.30 19.82 5.77
C TRP A 34 10.26 19.44 4.29
N ASP A 35 11.40 19.61 3.61
CA ASP A 35 11.59 19.03 2.30
C ASP A 35 11.67 17.49 2.37
N GLU A 36 11.53 16.84 1.23
CA GLU A 36 11.47 15.37 1.16
C GLU A 36 12.75 14.72 1.71
N GLU A 37 13.94 15.26 1.41
CA GLU A 37 15.19 14.67 1.91
C GLU A 37 15.26 14.74 3.45
N LYS A 38 14.89 15.88 4.05
CA LYS A 38 14.84 16.00 5.51
C LYS A 38 13.79 15.07 6.14
N LYS A 39 12.63 14.86 5.48
CA LYS A 39 11.64 13.86 5.91
C LYS A 39 12.24 12.45 5.89
N LEU A 40 12.86 12.06 4.77
CA LEU A 40 13.47 10.73 4.62
C LEU A 40 14.60 10.49 5.62
N ASP A 41 15.44 11.49 5.88
CA ASP A 41 16.52 11.42 6.88
C ASP A 41 15.96 11.22 8.29
N PHE A 42 14.96 12.01 8.67
CA PHE A 42 14.28 11.88 9.96
C PHE A 42 13.65 10.49 10.12
N LEU A 43 12.83 10.07 9.15
CA LEU A 43 12.10 8.80 9.19
C LEU A 43 13.08 7.63 9.26
N THR A 44 14.11 7.60 8.41
CA THR A 44 15.11 6.53 8.38
C THR A 44 15.88 6.45 9.70
N ARG A 45 16.23 7.60 10.30
CA ARG A 45 16.91 7.64 11.60
C ARG A 45 16.04 7.09 12.72
N GLU A 46 14.78 7.50 12.82
CA GLU A 46 13.87 6.99 13.86
C GLU A 46 13.49 5.53 13.60
N LEU A 47 13.38 5.09 12.35
CA LEU A 47 13.15 3.69 11.95
C LEU A 47 14.32 2.76 12.33
N LYS A 48 15.57 3.24 12.25
CA LYS A 48 16.76 2.51 12.76
C LYS A 48 16.86 2.52 14.30
N GLY A 49 16.26 3.52 14.95
CA GLY A 49 16.24 3.65 16.41
C GLY A 49 15.54 2.47 17.11
N LYS A 50 15.73 2.33 18.43
CA LYS A 50 15.04 1.30 19.24
C LYS A 50 14.08 1.88 20.28
N ARG A 51 14.09 3.19 20.46
CA ARG A 51 13.19 3.89 21.38
C ARG A 51 11.82 4.09 20.72
N PRO A 52 10.73 4.06 21.49
CA PRO A 52 9.47 4.65 21.07
C PRO A 52 9.63 6.14 20.80
N LEU A 53 8.92 6.63 19.78
CA LEU A 53 8.84 8.01 19.35
C LEU A 53 7.63 8.70 19.97
N VAL A 54 6.44 8.09 19.97
CA VAL A 54 5.21 8.71 20.49
C VAL A 54 5.21 8.68 22.03
N PRO A 55 5.19 9.85 22.69
CA PRO A 55 5.10 9.89 24.15
C PRO A 55 3.71 9.48 24.63
N VAL A 56 3.63 8.63 25.66
CA VAL A 56 2.36 8.15 26.23
C VAL A 56 1.47 9.30 26.74
N SER A 57 2.09 10.42 27.14
CA SER A 57 1.42 11.62 27.66
C SER A 57 1.05 12.65 26.59
N ILE A 58 1.22 12.35 25.30
CA ILE A 58 0.93 13.33 24.25
C ILE A 58 -0.59 13.58 24.17
N GLU A 59 -0.99 14.85 24.28
CA GLU A 59 -2.35 15.27 24.01
C GLU A 59 -2.43 15.76 22.56
N VAL A 60 -3.29 15.12 21.77
CA VAL A 60 -3.43 15.39 20.34
C VAL A 60 -4.90 15.60 19.96
N PRO A 61 -5.19 16.32 18.87
CA PRO A 61 -6.55 16.43 18.34
C PRO A 61 -7.18 15.05 18.04
N ALA A 62 -8.51 14.98 18.06
CA ALA A 62 -9.26 13.74 17.86
C ALA A 62 -8.89 13.01 16.54
N ASP A 63 -8.59 13.79 15.51
CA ASP A 63 -8.19 13.27 14.20
C ASP A 63 -6.84 12.55 14.20
N VAL A 64 -5.85 13.11 14.91
CA VAL A 64 -4.53 12.48 15.10
C VAL A 64 -4.65 11.29 16.04
N LYS A 65 -5.48 11.42 17.08
CA LYS A 65 -5.74 10.32 18.01
C LYS A 65 -6.31 9.10 17.31
N GLU A 66 -7.24 9.28 16.37
CA GLU A 66 -7.80 8.18 15.57
C GLU A 66 -6.70 7.40 14.84
N VAL A 67 -5.76 8.08 14.20
CA VAL A 67 -4.64 7.43 13.48
C VAL A 67 -3.77 6.61 14.44
N LEU A 68 -3.41 7.19 15.60
CA LEU A 68 -2.61 6.51 16.61
C LEU A 68 -3.34 5.29 17.19
N ASP A 69 -4.61 5.45 17.55
CA ASP A 69 -5.44 4.37 18.09
C ASP A 69 -5.61 3.23 17.06
N THR A 70 -5.77 3.57 15.78
CA THR A 70 -5.81 2.59 14.67
C THR A 70 -4.52 1.77 14.58
N PHE A 71 -3.34 2.41 14.67
CA PHE A 71 -2.07 1.68 14.68
C PHE A 71 -1.87 0.84 15.94
N GLN A 72 -2.35 1.29 17.10
CA GLN A 72 -2.32 0.51 18.35
C GLN A 72 -3.15 -0.78 18.20
N ILE A 73 -4.39 -0.68 17.73
CA ILE A 73 -5.26 -1.84 17.46
C ILE A 73 -4.62 -2.75 16.40
N ALA A 74 -4.03 -2.19 15.34
CA ALA A 74 -3.35 -2.97 14.33
C ALA A 74 -2.15 -3.76 14.88
N ALA A 75 -1.41 -3.17 15.83
CA ALA A 75 -0.31 -3.84 16.51
C ALA A 75 -0.78 -5.01 17.38
N GLU A 76 -1.92 -4.87 18.05
CA GLU A 76 -2.53 -5.92 18.88
C GLU A 76 -3.08 -7.10 18.05
N LEU A 77 -3.72 -6.81 16.93
CA LEU A 77 -4.34 -7.82 16.06
C LEU A 77 -3.31 -8.55 15.18
N GLY A 78 -2.29 -7.83 14.71
CA GLY A 78 -1.22 -8.35 13.87
C GLY A 78 -1.63 -8.78 12.45
N SER A 79 -0.63 -9.18 11.67
CA SER A 79 -0.75 -9.57 10.25
C SER A 79 -1.46 -10.91 9.99
N ASP A 80 -1.83 -11.65 11.04
CA ASP A 80 -2.69 -12.83 10.89
C ASP A 80 -4.14 -12.43 10.63
N SER A 81 -4.59 -11.32 11.23
CA SER A 81 -5.95 -10.77 11.07
C SER A 81 -6.02 -9.69 10.00
N LEU A 82 -4.91 -8.98 9.77
CA LEU A 82 -4.83 -7.83 8.88
C LEU A 82 -3.98 -8.11 7.64
N GLY A 83 -4.37 -7.49 6.52
CA GLY A 83 -3.75 -7.66 5.21
C GLY A 83 -2.65 -6.63 4.96
N ALA A 84 -2.96 -5.64 4.13
CA ALA A 84 -2.12 -4.50 3.82
C ALA A 84 -2.62 -3.23 4.52
N TYR A 85 -1.73 -2.25 4.64
CA TYR A 85 -2.05 -0.87 4.96
C TYR A 85 -1.93 -0.03 3.67
N VAL A 86 -3.05 0.40 3.12
CA VAL A 86 -3.13 1.18 1.89
C VAL A 86 -3.07 2.68 2.20
N ILE A 87 -2.15 3.40 1.55
CA ILE A 87 -2.00 4.86 1.67
C ILE A 87 -2.68 5.51 0.48
N SER A 88 -3.83 6.15 0.71
CA SER A 88 -4.50 6.97 -0.32
C SER A 88 -3.73 8.28 -0.54
N MET A 89 -3.84 8.84 -1.74
CA MET A 89 -3.15 10.09 -2.11
C MET A 89 -1.62 10.00 -1.86
N ALA A 90 -1.03 8.84 -2.08
CA ALA A 90 0.42 8.67 -1.95
C ALA A 90 1.12 9.38 -3.11
N SER A 91 2.17 10.16 -2.80
CA SER A 91 2.89 10.97 -3.79
C SER A 91 4.41 10.96 -3.63
N SER A 92 4.91 10.47 -2.48
CA SER A 92 6.33 10.52 -2.11
C SER A 92 6.80 9.25 -1.40
N ALA A 93 8.12 9.08 -1.25
CA ALA A 93 8.67 7.94 -0.52
C ALA A 93 8.47 8.11 0.99
N SER A 94 8.46 9.36 1.48
CA SER A 94 8.20 9.66 2.88
C SER A 94 6.79 9.27 3.33
N ASP A 95 5.79 9.28 2.43
CA ASP A 95 4.44 8.78 2.75
C ASP A 95 4.46 7.31 3.21
N VAL A 96 5.25 6.47 2.53
CA VAL A 96 5.39 5.04 2.89
C VAL A 96 6.17 4.88 4.19
N LEU A 97 7.30 5.58 4.32
CA LEU A 97 8.13 5.49 5.53
C LEU A 97 7.44 6.06 6.78
N ALA A 98 6.55 7.04 6.63
CA ALA A 98 5.73 7.57 7.72
C ALA A 98 4.85 6.46 8.32
N VAL A 99 4.18 5.68 7.48
CA VAL A 99 3.37 4.54 7.93
C VAL A 99 4.24 3.44 8.54
N GLU A 100 5.40 3.12 7.96
CA GLU A 100 6.34 2.17 8.56
C GLU A 100 6.77 2.60 9.97
N LEU A 101 7.01 3.90 10.17
CA LEU A 101 7.40 4.46 11.46
C LEU A 101 6.25 4.36 12.47
N LEU A 102 5.03 4.74 12.09
CA LEU A 102 3.86 4.67 12.96
C LEU A 102 3.52 3.22 13.33
N GLN A 103 3.61 2.28 12.38
CA GLN A 103 3.45 0.84 12.66
C GLN A 103 4.49 0.33 13.66
N LYS A 104 5.77 0.67 13.44
CA LYS A 104 6.85 0.27 14.34
C LYS A 104 6.60 0.81 15.75
N ASP A 105 6.25 2.09 15.85
CA ASP A 105 6.09 2.75 17.13
C ASP A 105 4.94 2.16 17.95
N ALA A 106 3.77 1.98 17.33
CA ALA A 106 2.62 1.34 17.95
C ALA A 106 2.93 -0.08 18.43
N ARG A 107 3.74 -0.84 17.68
CA ARG A 107 4.18 -2.18 18.10
C ARG A 107 5.15 -2.16 19.28
N LEU A 108 6.02 -1.15 19.37
CA LEU A 108 6.88 -0.97 20.55
C LEU A 108 6.05 -0.61 21.78
N ALA A 109 5.08 0.31 21.63
CA ALA A 109 4.17 0.69 22.71
C ALA A 109 3.34 -0.50 23.20
N ALA A 110 2.66 -1.21 22.28
CA ALA A 110 1.84 -2.38 22.60
C ALA A 110 2.68 -3.51 23.23
N THR A 111 3.92 -3.74 22.80
CA THR A 111 4.81 -4.73 23.44
C THR A 111 5.13 -4.34 24.88
N GLY A 112 5.35 -3.06 25.15
CA GLY A 112 5.59 -2.53 26.49
C GLY A 112 4.38 -2.71 27.41
N GLU A 113 3.18 -2.44 26.91
CA GLU A 113 1.92 -2.56 27.65
C GLU A 113 1.50 -4.02 27.89
N LEU A 114 1.62 -4.87 26.85
CA LEU A 114 1.24 -6.29 26.92
C LEU A 114 2.27 -7.15 27.65
N GLY A 115 3.50 -6.67 27.84
CA GLY A 115 4.61 -7.44 28.40
C GLY A 115 5.05 -8.64 27.56
N ARG A 116 4.63 -8.69 26.28
CA ARG A 116 4.96 -9.74 25.31
C ARG A 116 5.02 -9.16 23.91
N ALA A 117 5.73 -9.83 23.00
CA ALA A 117 5.79 -9.42 21.60
C ALA A 117 4.40 -9.41 20.95
N CYS A 118 4.13 -8.37 20.14
CA CYS A 118 2.93 -8.30 19.32
C CYS A 118 2.85 -9.49 18.34
N PRO A 119 1.66 -10.03 18.08
CA PRO A 119 1.49 -11.10 17.10
C PRO A 119 1.85 -10.64 15.67
N GLY A 120 2.31 -11.59 14.86
CA GLY A 120 2.69 -11.37 13.46
C GLY A 120 3.83 -10.37 13.26
N GLY A 121 4.08 -9.99 12.00
CA GLY A 121 4.94 -8.87 11.61
C GLY A 121 4.16 -7.58 11.33
N THR A 122 4.85 -6.55 10.85
CA THR A 122 4.24 -5.33 10.30
C THR A 122 3.33 -5.67 9.12
N LEU A 123 2.33 -4.82 8.87
CA LEU A 123 1.49 -4.92 7.67
C LEU A 123 2.29 -4.43 6.48
N ARG A 124 2.02 -5.01 5.30
CA ARG A 124 2.60 -4.52 4.04
C ARG A 124 2.05 -3.14 3.77
N VAL A 125 2.91 -2.14 3.59
CA VAL A 125 2.51 -0.78 3.23
C VAL A 125 2.39 -0.66 1.71
N VAL A 126 1.24 -0.15 1.25
CA VAL A 126 0.86 -0.13 -0.16
C VAL A 126 0.50 1.30 -0.57
N PRO A 127 1.39 2.02 -1.29
CA PRO A 127 1.04 3.31 -1.84
C PRO A 127 -0.03 3.16 -2.93
N LEU A 128 -1.09 3.98 -2.86
CA LEU A 128 -2.09 4.13 -3.91
C LEU A 128 -1.80 5.40 -4.70
N PHE A 129 -1.39 5.21 -5.96
CA PHE A 129 -1.24 6.29 -6.92
C PHE A 129 -2.55 6.48 -7.68
N GLU A 130 -3.18 7.64 -7.47
CA GLU A 130 -4.56 7.89 -7.92
C GLU A 130 -4.75 9.15 -8.78
N THR A 131 -3.80 10.08 -8.82
CA THR A 131 -3.82 11.21 -9.78
C THR A 131 -2.92 10.94 -10.99
N VAL A 132 -3.13 11.65 -12.11
CA VAL A 132 -2.24 11.48 -13.28
C VAL A 132 -0.81 11.90 -12.97
N LYS A 133 -0.63 12.92 -12.13
CA LYS A 133 0.70 13.35 -11.69
C LYS A 133 1.39 12.23 -10.92
N ASP A 134 0.70 11.63 -9.95
CA ASP A 134 1.30 10.60 -9.11
C ASP A 134 1.57 9.30 -9.89
N LEU A 135 0.71 8.96 -10.86
CA LEU A 135 0.95 7.83 -11.77
C LEU A 135 2.24 8.00 -12.58
N ARG A 136 2.51 9.21 -13.07
CA ARG A 136 3.75 9.50 -13.83
C ARG A 136 5.01 9.41 -12.96
N GLU A 137 4.89 9.77 -11.69
CA GLU A 137 6.01 9.73 -10.74
C GLU A 137 6.13 8.41 -9.99
N ALA A 138 5.16 7.50 -10.10
CA ALA A 138 5.10 6.25 -9.35
C ALA A 138 6.40 5.42 -9.41
N GLY A 139 6.95 5.22 -10.62
CA GLY A 139 8.21 4.50 -10.79
C GLY A 139 9.40 5.19 -10.10
N SER A 140 9.46 6.53 -10.16
CA SER A 140 10.49 7.35 -9.50
C SER A 140 10.38 7.25 -7.98
N VAL A 141 9.17 7.37 -7.44
CA VAL A 141 8.88 7.24 -6.00
C VAL A 141 9.29 5.86 -5.49
N ILE A 142 8.92 4.79 -6.20
CA ILE A 142 9.30 3.42 -5.82
C ILE A 142 10.81 3.21 -5.90
N ARG A 143 11.51 3.77 -6.91
CA ARG A 143 12.99 3.72 -6.98
C ARG A 143 13.63 4.42 -5.80
N LYS A 144 13.18 5.64 -5.46
CA LYS A 144 13.71 6.41 -4.32
C LYS A 144 13.46 5.67 -3.00
N LEU A 145 12.29 5.06 -2.85
CA LEU A 145 11.95 4.27 -1.67
C LEU A 145 12.84 3.02 -1.56
N LEU A 146 13.00 2.25 -2.64
CA LEU A 146 13.83 1.04 -2.66
C LEU A 146 15.34 1.33 -2.60
N SER A 147 15.77 2.56 -2.92
CA SER A 147 17.16 2.99 -2.76
C SER A 147 17.55 3.27 -1.31
N ILE A 148 16.59 3.28 -0.38
CA ILE A 148 16.84 3.46 1.05
C ILE A 148 17.16 2.10 1.65
N ASP A 149 18.41 1.89 2.05
CA ASP A 149 18.92 0.60 2.58
C ASP A 149 18.00 -0.01 3.64
N TRP A 150 17.50 0.81 4.56
CA TRP A 150 16.61 0.34 5.61
C TRP A 150 15.32 -0.27 5.04
N TYR A 151 14.72 0.38 4.03
CA TYR A 151 13.47 -0.09 3.45
C TYR A 151 13.69 -1.32 2.56
N HIS A 152 14.76 -1.34 1.77
CA HIS A 152 15.12 -2.50 0.95
C HIS A 152 15.33 -3.75 1.82
N GLU A 153 16.11 -3.63 2.89
CA GLU A 153 16.30 -4.71 3.87
C GLU A 153 15.00 -5.09 4.59
N HIS A 154 14.17 -4.09 4.94
CA HIS A 154 12.88 -4.31 5.59
C HIS A 154 11.97 -5.18 4.71
N VAL A 155 11.80 -4.82 3.44
CA VAL A 155 10.94 -5.56 2.49
C VAL A 155 11.45 -6.98 2.26
N ILE A 156 12.78 -7.16 2.14
CA ILE A 156 13.38 -8.51 2.01
C ILE A 156 13.09 -9.36 3.23
N LYS A 157 13.34 -8.81 4.43
CA LYS A 157 13.28 -9.56 5.69
C LYS A 157 11.84 -9.84 6.15
N ASN A 158 10.96 -8.85 6.06
CA ASN A 158 9.62 -8.91 6.64
C ASN A 158 8.54 -9.27 5.62
N HIS A 159 8.81 -9.04 4.33
CA HIS A 159 7.84 -9.23 3.24
C HIS A 159 8.40 -10.08 2.10
N ASN A 160 9.47 -10.86 2.35
CA ASN A 160 10.04 -11.83 1.41
C ASN A 160 10.47 -11.20 0.07
N GLY A 161 10.90 -9.94 0.08
CA GLY A 161 11.32 -9.22 -1.12
C GLY A 161 10.15 -8.89 -2.03
N HIS A 162 8.96 -8.63 -1.46
CA HIS A 162 7.73 -8.39 -2.18
C HIS A 162 7.15 -7.01 -1.84
N GLN A 163 7.13 -6.11 -2.83
CA GLN A 163 6.45 -4.83 -2.77
C GLN A 163 5.06 -4.93 -3.38
N GLU A 164 4.07 -4.26 -2.78
CA GLU A 164 2.76 -4.12 -3.41
C GLU A 164 2.47 -2.64 -3.67
N VAL A 165 1.90 -2.35 -4.84
CA VAL A 165 1.55 -0.98 -5.26
C VAL A 165 0.11 -0.99 -5.75
N MET A 166 -0.72 -0.09 -5.24
CA MET A 166 -2.10 0.03 -5.68
C MET A 166 -2.23 1.09 -6.77
N VAL A 167 -3.02 0.78 -7.80
CA VAL A 167 -3.30 1.70 -8.91
C VAL A 167 -4.78 2.04 -8.97
N GLY A 168 -5.10 3.34 -8.92
CA GLY A 168 -6.46 3.86 -8.89
C GLY A 168 -6.98 4.20 -10.29
N TYR A 169 -8.02 3.50 -10.77
CA TYR A 169 -8.58 3.76 -12.11
C TYR A 169 -9.62 4.88 -12.11
N SER A 170 -10.54 4.86 -11.14
CA SER A 170 -11.71 5.75 -11.14
C SER A 170 -11.34 7.20 -10.84
N ASP A 171 -10.37 7.42 -9.95
CA ASP A 171 -10.01 8.75 -9.49
C ASP A 171 -9.12 9.47 -10.53
N SER A 172 -8.17 8.77 -11.15
CA SER A 172 -7.42 9.30 -12.31
C SER A 172 -8.34 9.59 -13.51
N GLY A 173 -9.41 8.80 -13.68
CA GLY A 173 -10.42 9.02 -14.71
C GLY A 173 -11.24 10.29 -14.50
N LYS A 174 -11.50 10.68 -13.25
CA LYS A 174 -12.15 11.97 -12.91
C LYS A 174 -11.20 13.15 -13.12
N ASP A 175 -9.91 12.95 -12.89
CA ASP A 175 -8.85 13.96 -13.03
C ASP A 175 -8.61 14.37 -14.50
N ALA A 176 -8.31 13.41 -15.38
CA ALA A 176 -7.85 13.71 -16.75
C ALA A 176 -8.66 13.05 -17.88
N GLY A 177 -9.80 12.41 -17.53
CA GLY A 177 -10.61 11.64 -18.47
C GLY A 177 -10.09 10.21 -18.69
N ARG A 178 -11.02 9.32 -19.07
CA ARG A 178 -10.80 7.86 -19.05
C ARG A 178 -9.68 7.36 -19.97
N PHE A 179 -9.54 7.94 -21.16
CA PHE A 179 -8.51 7.50 -22.11
C PHE A 179 -7.10 7.83 -21.61
N THR A 180 -6.88 9.09 -21.22
CA THR A 180 -5.61 9.56 -20.63
C THR A 180 -5.27 8.75 -19.39
N ALA A 181 -6.22 8.59 -18.47
CA ALA A 181 -6.01 7.79 -17.26
C ALA A 181 -5.60 6.34 -17.57
N ALA A 182 -6.27 5.68 -18.52
CA ALA A 182 -5.93 4.31 -18.90
C ALA A 182 -4.52 4.18 -19.49
N TRP A 183 -4.10 5.15 -20.32
CA TRP A 183 -2.75 5.16 -20.89
C TRP A 183 -1.66 5.45 -19.85
N GLU A 184 -1.89 6.44 -18.98
CA GLU A 184 -0.96 6.77 -17.89
C GLU A 184 -0.85 5.62 -16.89
N LEU A 185 -1.96 4.91 -16.59
CA LEU A 185 -1.94 3.69 -15.79
C LEU A 185 -1.11 2.59 -16.41
N TYR A 186 -1.20 2.38 -17.73
CA TYR A 186 -0.41 1.36 -18.41
C TYR A 186 1.09 1.65 -18.27
N LYS A 187 1.52 2.88 -18.56
CA LYS A 187 2.91 3.31 -18.42
C LYS A 187 3.40 3.24 -16.96
N ALA A 188 2.60 3.71 -16.01
CA ALA A 188 2.94 3.68 -14.59
C ALA A 188 3.20 2.25 -14.09
N GLN A 189 2.42 1.29 -14.57
CA GLN A 189 2.63 -0.12 -14.23
C GLN A 189 3.94 -0.67 -14.83
N GLU A 190 4.27 -0.35 -16.08
CA GLU A 190 5.57 -0.70 -16.67
C GLU A 190 6.73 -0.10 -15.86
N ASP A 191 6.62 1.18 -15.49
CA ASP A 191 7.65 1.91 -14.75
C ASP A 191 7.82 1.37 -13.33
N VAL A 192 6.74 1.02 -12.63
CA VAL A 192 6.78 0.40 -11.30
C VAL A 192 7.39 -1.01 -11.36
N VAL A 193 7.03 -1.80 -12.38
CA VAL A 193 7.64 -3.13 -12.60
C VAL A 193 9.13 -3.00 -12.84
N ALA A 194 9.55 -2.08 -13.72
CA ALA A 194 10.96 -1.81 -13.97
C ALA A 194 11.69 -1.33 -12.71
N ALA A 195 11.07 -0.43 -11.94
CA ALA A 195 11.62 0.06 -10.68
C ALA A 195 11.89 -1.06 -9.68
N CYS A 196 10.94 -1.99 -9.49
CA CYS A 196 11.13 -3.11 -8.56
C CYS A 196 12.18 -4.10 -9.07
N ASN A 197 12.20 -4.38 -10.38
CA ASN A 197 13.18 -5.28 -11.00
C ASN A 197 14.62 -4.79 -10.82
N ASP A 198 14.87 -3.48 -10.92
CA ASP A 198 16.21 -2.90 -10.76
C ASP A 198 16.79 -3.11 -9.35
N TYR A 199 15.94 -3.34 -8.35
CA TYR A 199 16.33 -3.66 -6.97
C TYR A 199 16.15 -5.15 -6.61
N GLY A 200 15.79 -6.00 -7.58
CA GLY A 200 15.54 -7.43 -7.35
C GLY A 200 14.32 -7.72 -6.47
N ILE A 201 13.36 -6.79 -6.41
CA ILE A 201 12.14 -6.89 -5.61
C ILE A 201 10.98 -7.32 -6.51
N LYS A 202 10.18 -8.29 -6.04
CA LYS A 202 8.95 -8.70 -6.73
C LYS A 202 7.85 -7.69 -6.47
N VAL A 203 7.03 -7.42 -7.47
CA VAL A 203 5.88 -6.53 -7.33
C VAL A 203 4.56 -7.27 -7.52
N THR A 204 3.56 -6.94 -6.70
CA THR A 204 2.15 -7.19 -7.02
C THR A 204 1.46 -5.85 -7.22
N LEU A 205 0.77 -5.70 -8.34
CA LEU A 205 -0.13 -4.58 -8.55
C LEU A 205 -1.49 -4.89 -7.94
N PHE A 206 -1.95 -3.99 -7.08
CA PHE A 206 -3.29 -4.02 -6.52
C PHE A 206 -4.20 -3.12 -7.37
N HIS A 207 -5.06 -3.75 -8.17
CA HIS A 207 -5.99 -3.06 -9.05
C HIS A 207 -7.20 -2.53 -8.26
N GLY A 208 -7.32 -1.21 -8.17
CA GLY A 208 -8.45 -0.55 -7.51
C GLY A 208 -9.77 -0.63 -8.28
N ARG A 209 -10.80 0.01 -7.73
CA ARG A 209 -12.14 0.09 -8.35
C ARG A 209 -12.11 0.87 -9.68
N GLY A 210 -12.98 0.48 -10.60
CA GLY A 210 -13.26 1.25 -11.82
C GLY A 210 -12.49 0.79 -13.06
N GLY A 211 -11.46 -0.06 -12.89
CA GLY A 211 -10.73 -0.66 -14.01
C GLY A 211 -11.55 -1.71 -14.77
N SER A 212 -11.09 -2.05 -15.98
CA SER A 212 -11.66 -3.13 -16.81
C SER A 212 -11.71 -4.47 -16.07
N ILE A 213 -10.74 -4.72 -15.18
CA ILE A 213 -10.65 -5.93 -14.35
C ILE A 213 -11.81 -6.00 -13.32
N GLY A 214 -12.07 -4.90 -12.60
CA GLY A 214 -13.00 -4.89 -11.47
C GLY A 214 -14.47 -4.68 -11.83
N ARG A 215 -14.77 -4.03 -12.98
CA ARG A 215 -16.15 -3.62 -13.32
C ARG A 215 -16.94 -4.57 -14.22
N GLY A 216 -16.32 -5.62 -14.76
CA GLY A 216 -17.00 -6.53 -15.70
C GLY A 216 -17.52 -5.84 -16.97
N GLY A 217 -17.08 -4.60 -17.26
CA GLY A 217 -17.48 -3.83 -18.45
C GLY A 217 -16.86 -4.35 -19.76
N GLY A 218 -16.06 -5.40 -19.67
CA GLY A 218 -15.51 -6.22 -20.75
C GLY A 218 -15.05 -7.56 -20.17
N PRO A 219 -14.60 -8.53 -21.00
CA PRO A 219 -14.17 -9.83 -20.49
C PRO A 219 -12.99 -9.69 -19.54
N THR A 220 -13.20 -10.00 -18.24
CA THR A 220 -12.17 -9.94 -17.19
C THR A 220 -10.91 -10.72 -17.58
N TYR A 221 -11.07 -11.84 -18.28
CA TYR A 221 -9.97 -12.60 -18.87
C TYR A 221 -9.05 -11.71 -19.74
N LEU A 222 -9.63 -10.99 -20.72
CA LEU A 222 -8.86 -10.15 -21.63
C LEU A 222 -8.25 -8.95 -20.91
N ALA A 223 -8.95 -8.39 -19.92
CA ALA A 223 -8.42 -7.28 -19.12
C ALA A 223 -7.15 -7.67 -18.35
N ILE A 224 -7.08 -8.90 -17.83
CA ILE A 224 -5.87 -9.42 -17.17
C ILE A 224 -4.78 -9.74 -18.21
N GLN A 225 -5.15 -10.34 -19.33
CA GLN A 225 -4.22 -10.66 -20.42
C GLN A 225 -3.60 -9.42 -21.08
N SER A 226 -4.26 -8.27 -20.99
CA SER A 226 -3.77 -7.00 -21.56
C SER A 226 -2.96 -6.16 -20.57
N GLN A 227 -2.65 -6.68 -19.38
CA GLN A 227 -1.76 -5.97 -18.45
C GLN A 227 -0.32 -5.97 -19.00
N PRO A 228 0.52 -4.99 -18.65
CA PRO A 228 1.88 -4.93 -19.16
C PRO A 228 2.70 -6.18 -18.82
N PRO A 229 3.65 -6.60 -19.68
CA PRO A 229 4.56 -7.71 -19.38
C PRO A 229 5.24 -7.55 -18.01
N GLY A 230 5.26 -8.63 -17.22
CA GLY A 230 5.89 -8.62 -15.88
C GLY A 230 5.05 -8.02 -14.75
N SER A 231 3.88 -7.45 -15.04
CA SER A 231 3.00 -6.81 -14.05
C SER A 231 2.17 -7.78 -13.19
N VAL A 232 1.93 -9.00 -13.69
CA VAL A 232 1.12 -10.03 -13.03
C VAL A 232 2.01 -11.07 -12.33
N MET A 233 2.96 -11.66 -13.06
CA MET A 233 3.99 -12.60 -12.54
C MET A 233 3.48 -13.62 -11.50
N GLY A 234 2.34 -14.26 -11.80
CA GLY A 234 1.72 -15.27 -10.96
C GLY A 234 0.86 -14.73 -9.81
N THR A 235 0.66 -13.42 -9.72
CA THR A 235 -0.12 -12.77 -8.66
C THR A 235 -1.22 -11.88 -9.24
N LEU A 236 -2.40 -11.93 -8.63
CA LEU A 236 -3.51 -11.03 -8.95
C LEU A 236 -4.12 -10.53 -7.65
N ARG A 237 -4.13 -9.21 -7.48
CA ARG A 237 -4.86 -8.55 -6.41
C ARG A 237 -5.76 -7.48 -7.02
N SER A 238 -7.06 -7.61 -6.85
CA SER A 238 -8.04 -6.70 -7.44
C SER A 238 -9.17 -6.44 -6.47
N THR A 239 -9.68 -5.22 -6.44
CA THR A 239 -10.89 -4.87 -5.69
C THR A 239 -12.12 -5.39 -6.43
N GLU A 240 -12.90 -6.26 -5.78
CA GLU A 240 -14.25 -6.59 -6.23
C GLU A 240 -15.22 -5.51 -5.78
N GLN A 241 -15.98 -4.95 -6.73
CA GLN A 241 -16.97 -3.94 -6.40
C GLN A 241 -18.20 -4.61 -5.76
N GLY A 242 -18.75 -4.01 -4.70
CA GLY A 242 -19.90 -4.56 -3.98
C GLY A 242 -21.09 -4.87 -4.90
N GLU A 243 -21.34 -3.98 -5.87
CA GLU A 243 -22.37 -4.13 -6.89
C GLU A 243 -22.16 -5.34 -7.84
N MET A 244 -20.95 -5.90 -7.90
CA MET A 244 -20.60 -7.06 -8.75
C MET A 244 -20.51 -8.38 -7.98
N VAL A 245 -20.56 -8.36 -6.64
CA VAL A 245 -20.33 -9.56 -5.82
C VAL A 245 -21.36 -10.65 -6.13
N GLU A 246 -22.64 -10.30 -6.16
CA GLU A 246 -23.71 -11.25 -6.47
C GLU A 246 -23.54 -11.83 -7.88
N ALA A 247 -23.24 -10.99 -8.87
CA ALA A 247 -23.06 -11.40 -10.26
C ALA A 247 -21.86 -12.33 -10.46
N LYS A 248 -20.80 -12.20 -9.64
CA LYS A 248 -19.57 -12.99 -9.74
C LYS A 248 -19.53 -14.20 -8.82
N PHE A 249 -20.22 -14.16 -7.69
CA PHE A 249 -20.08 -15.15 -6.62
C PHE A 249 -21.40 -15.61 -5.98
N GLY A 250 -22.56 -15.09 -6.40
CA GLY A 250 -23.86 -15.39 -5.79
C GLY A 250 -24.31 -16.85 -5.94
N LEU A 251 -23.85 -17.54 -7.01
CA LEU A 251 -24.07 -18.97 -7.21
C LEU A 251 -22.75 -19.74 -7.24
N PRO A 252 -22.65 -20.92 -6.60
CA PRO A 252 -21.41 -21.70 -6.55
C PRO A 252 -20.79 -21.98 -7.93
N GLN A 253 -21.60 -22.30 -8.94
CA GLN A 253 -21.10 -22.59 -10.29
C GLN A 253 -20.53 -21.33 -10.97
N ILE A 254 -21.13 -20.17 -10.73
CA ILE A 254 -20.64 -18.88 -11.24
C ILE A 254 -19.34 -18.51 -10.52
N ALA A 255 -19.27 -18.69 -9.20
CA ALA A 255 -18.06 -18.45 -8.42
C ALA A 255 -16.88 -19.31 -8.91
N VAL A 256 -17.12 -20.61 -9.15
CA VAL A 256 -16.10 -21.51 -9.71
C VAL A 256 -15.64 -21.03 -11.08
N ARG A 257 -16.56 -20.64 -11.97
CA ARG A 257 -16.22 -20.10 -13.30
C ARG A 257 -15.41 -18.81 -13.20
N GLN A 258 -15.74 -17.93 -12.25
CA GLN A 258 -15.01 -16.69 -12.02
C GLN A 258 -13.58 -16.95 -11.55
N LEU A 259 -13.39 -17.90 -10.63
CA LEU A 259 -12.06 -18.33 -10.16
C LEU A 259 -11.25 -19.01 -11.27
N GLU A 260 -11.90 -19.80 -12.13
CA GLU A 260 -11.27 -20.41 -13.32
C GLU A 260 -10.76 -19.34 -14.28
N ILE A 261 -11.57 -18.30 -14.55
CA ILE A 261 -11.19 -17.16 -15.40
C ILE A 261 -9.96 -16.45 -14.82
N TYR A 262 -9.97 -16.14 -13.51
CA TYR A 262 -8.83 -15.50 -12.86
C TYR A 262 -7.57 -16.35 -12.95
N THR A 263 -7.67 -17.62 -12.57
CA THR A 263 -6.52 -18.54 -12.55
C THR A 263 -5.92 -18.71 -13.94
N THR A 264 -6.77 -18.93 -14.95
CA THR A 264 -6.31 -19.14 -16.34
C THR A 264 -5.68 -17.88 -16.90
N ALA A 265 -6.29 -16.72 -16.68
CA ALA A 265 -5.75 -15.45 -17.18
C ALA A 265 -4.40 -15.11 -16.54
N VAL A 266 -4.24 -15.32 -15.22
CA VAL A 266 -2.98 -15.08 -14.51
C VAL A 266 -1.89 -16.03 -15.00
N LEU A 267 -2.20 -17.31 -15.16
CA LEU A 267 -1.25 -18.31 -15.63
C LEU A 267 -0.75 -17.99 -17.04
N LEU A 268 -1.68 -17.69 -17.96
CA LEU A 268 -1.33 -17.45 -19.36
C LEU A 268 -0.52 -16.17 -19.56
N VAL A 269 -0.90 -15.04 -18.93
CA VAL A 269 -0.15 -13.77 -19.08
C VAL A 269 1.23 -13.87 -18.43
N THR A 270 1.38 -14.69 -17.40
CA THR A 270 2.69 -14.92 -16.76
C THR A 270 3.63 -15.74 -17.66
N LEU A 271 3.10 -16.71 -18.42
CA LEU A 271 3.91 -17.59 -19.27
C LEU A 271 4.07 -17.07 -20.71
N ARG A 272 3.14 -16.24 -21.18
CA ARG A 272 3.04 -15.72 -22.55
C ARG A 272 2.58 -14.25 -22.49
N PRO A 273 3.45 -13.34 -22.02
CA PRO A 273 3.14 -11.92 -21.94
C PRO A 273 2.98 -11.27 -23.31
#